data_AF-A0A944H1W0-F1
#
_entry.id   AF-A0A944H1W0-F1
#
_cell.length_a   1.000
_cell.length_b   1.000
_cell.length_c   1.000
_cell.angle_alpha   90.00
_cell.angle_beta   90.00
_cell.angle_gamma   90.00
#
_symmetry.space_group_name_H-M   'P 1'
#
loop_
_entity.id
_entity.type
_entity.pdbx_description
1 polymer ?
#
loop_
_entity_poly.entity_id
_entity_poly.type
_entity_poly.pdbx_seq_one_letter_code
_entity_poly.pdbx_strand_id
1 'polypeptide(L)' 'MKYTIIIQWSKEDECYVVSLPDFTDVMQPCTHGDTYEEALKNAQEVLEMLISSYLEDGQPIPEPQIIGKSLTAA' A
#
# COMPACT_ATOMS: atom_id res chain seq x y z
N MET A 1 1.79 -7.49 8.80
CA MET A 1 2.09 -8.44 7.69
C MET A 1 3.42 -8.06 7.03
N LYS A 2 3.88 -8.79 6.00
CA LYS A 2 5.19 -8.58 5.33
C LYS A 2 5.05 -7.96 3.93
N TYR A 3 4.23 -6.92 3.77
CA TYR A 3 4.00 -6.26 2.47
C TYR A 3 4.92 -5.07 2.25
N THR A 4 5.17 -4.74 0.99
CA THR A 4 5.93 -3.54 0.62
C THR A 4 5.02 -2.32 0.75
N ILE A 5 5.51 -1.29 1.43
CA ILE A 5 4.84 0.01 1.55
C ILE A 5 5.76 1.04 0.91
N ILE A 6 5.29 1.70 -0.15
CA ILE A 6 5.99 2.80 -0.80
C ILE A 6 5.38 4.10 -0.32
N ILE A 7 6.18 4.94 0.34
CA ILE A 7 5.76 6.26 0.80
C ILE A 7 6.53 7.31 -0.01
N GLN A 8 5.82 8.22 -0.67
CA GLN A 8 6.39 9.22 -1.56
C GLN A 8 5.79 10.60 -1.28
N TRP A 9 6.59 11.66 -1.37
CA TRP A 9 6.09 13.03 -1.28
C TRP A 9 5.35 13.41 -2.56
N SER A 10 4.08 13.79 -2.46
CA SER A 10 3.33 14.43 -3.53
C SER A 10 3.52 15.94 -3.45
N LYS A 11 4.07 16.53 -4.51
CA LYS A 11 4.17 17.99 -4.61
C LYS A 11 2.81 18.64 -4.90
N GLU A 12 1.91 17.92 -5.56
CA GLU A 12 0.58 18.43 -5.92
C GLU A 12 -0.34 18.51 -4.70
N ASP A 13 -0.31 17.48 -3.85
CA ASP A 13 -1.17 17.36 -2.67
C ASP A 13 -0.50 17.84 -1.37
N GLU A 14 0.77 18.24 -1.43
CA GLU A 14 1.59 18.69 -0.30
C GLU A 14 1.59 17.72 0.91
N CYS A 15 1.54 16.42 0.63
CA CYS A 15 1.55 15.36 1.65
C CYS A 15 2.31 14.12 1.16
N TYR A 16 2.49 13.13 2.03
CA TYR A 16 2.98 11.81 1.64
C TYR A 16 1.83 10.95 1.14
N VAL A 17 1.97 10.40 -0.07
CA VAL A 17 1.07 9.41 -0.62
C VAL A 17 1.67 8.02 -0.48
N VAL A 18 0.81 7.02 -0.35
CA VAL A 18 1.20 5.64 -0.10
C VAL A 18 0.70 4.73 -1.20
N SER A 19 1.60 3.93 -1.74
CA SER A 19 1.28 2.85 -2.68
C SER A 19 1.64 1.48 -2.11
N LEU A 20 0.78 0.50 -2.38
CA LEU A 20 0.95 -0.91 -2.03
C LEU A 20 1.09 -1.72 -3.34
N PRO A 21 2.32 -1.85 -3.89
CA PRO A 21 2.54 -2.44 -5.22
C PRO A 21 2.13 -3.92 -5.35
N ASP A 22 1.91 -4.58 -4.21
CA ASP A 22 1.42 -5.95 -4.13
C ASP A 22 -0.06 -6.08 -4.55
N PHE A 23 -0.83 -5.00 -4.44
CA PHE A 23 -2.27 -4.96 -4.71
C PHE A 23 -2.55 -4.22 -6.03
N THR A 24 -2.42 -4.94 -7.14
CA THR A 24 -2.45 -4.37 -8.50
C THR A 24 -3.83 -3.97 -9.02
N ASP A 25 -4.88 -4.49 -8.40
CA ASP A 25 -6.30 -4.29 -8.68
C ASP A 25 -6.92 -3.17 -7.83
N VAL A 26 -6.16 -2.62 -6.88
CA VAL A 26 -6.55 -1.49 -6.04
C VAL A 26 -6.05 -0.20 -6.69
N MET A 27 -6.88 0.85 -6.67
CA MET A 27 -6.43 2.18 -7.10
C MET A 27 -5.29 2.68 -6.21
N GLN A 28 -4.20 3.09 -6.84
CA GLN A 28 -3.01 3.65 -6.19
C GLN A 28 -2.86 5.13 -6.60
N PRO A 29 -2.33 6.01 -5.73
CA PRO A 29 -2.01 5.78 -4.32
C PRO A 29 -3.27 5.47 -3.50
N CYS A 30 -3.17 4.56 -2.54
CA CYS A 30 -4.34 4.05 -1.81
C CYS A 30 -4.64 4.80 -0.51
N THR A 31 -3.69 5.60 -0.01
CA THR A 31 -3.88 6.49 1.15
C THR A 31 -2.78 7.55 1.19
N HIS A 32 -2.86 8.45 2.18
CA HIS A 32 -1.91 9.54 2.36
C HIS A 32 -1.71 9.88 3.85
N GLY A 33 -0.78 10.78 4.16
CA GLY A 33 -0.58 11.39 5.48
C GLY A 33 0.37 12.58 5.41
N ASP A 34 0.27 13.51 6.36
CA ASP A 34 1.08 14.74 6.36
C ASP A 34 2.50 14.48 6.87
N THR A 35 2.68 13.36 7.58
CA THR A 35 3.96 12.89 8.12
C THR A 35 4.22 11.44 7.69
N TYR A 36 5.47 11.00 7.78
CA TYR A 36 5.81 9.60 7.53
C TYR A 36 5.07 8.65 8.47
N GLU A 37 4.96 9.02 9.75
CA GLU A 37 4.28 8.24 10.78
C GLU A 37 2.78 8.10 10.49
N GLU A 38 2.13 9.19 10.09
CA GLU A 38 0.72 9.18 9.72
C GLU A 38 0.49 8.35 8.44
N ALA A 39 1.30 8.59 7.41
CA ALA A 39 1.19 7.85 6.15
C ALA A 39 1.38 6.34 6.38
N LEU A 40 2.36 5.94 7.21
CA LEU A 40 2.58 4.55 7.58
C LEU A 40 1.40 3.97 8.37
N LYS A 41 0.86 4.71 9.33
CA LYS A 41 -0.29 4.28 10.12
C LYS A 41 -1.50 4.04 9.21
N ASN A 42 -1.82 5.01 8.36
CA ASN A 42 -2.94 4.91 7.43
C ASN A 42 -2.74 3.75 6.44
N ALA A 43 -1.50 3.50 5.99
CA ALA A 43 -1.17 2.37 5.13
C ALA A 43 -1.41 1.02 5.80
N GLN A 44 -1.11 0.90 7.11
CA GLN A 44 -1.39 -0.31 7.87
C GLN A 44 -2.89 -0.56 8.01
N GLU A 45 -3.68 0.48 8.28
CA GLU A 45 -5.15 0.39 8.34
C GLU A 45 -5.75 -0.04 6.99
N VAL A 46 -5.30 0.55 5.88
CA VAL A 46 -5.73 0.16 4.53
C VAL A 46 -5.30 -1.27 4.20
N LEU A 47 -4.09 -1.69 4.56
CA LEU A 47 -3.60 -3.05 4.32
C LEU A 47 -4.47 -4.10 5.05
N GLU A 48 -4.84 -3.85 6.29
CA GLU A 48 -5.75 -4.72 7.06
C GLU A 48 -7.14 -4.79 6.42
N MET A 49 -7.67 -3.65 5.96
CA MET A 49 -8.96 -3.57 5.27
C MET A 49 -8.94 -4.37 3.95
N LEU A 50 -7.90 -4.20 3.12
CA LEU A 50 -7.75 -4.91 1.85
C LEU A 50 -7.68 -6.42 2.07
N ILE A 51 -6.85 -6.88 3.00
CA ILE A 51 -6.75 -8.31 3.32
C ILE A 51 -8.08 -8.87 3.79
N SER A 52 -8.81 -8.12 4.61
CA SER A 52 -10.15 -8.53 5.07
C SER A 52 -11.13 -8.65 3.92
N SER A 53 -11.18 -7.67 3.01
CA SER A 53 -12.04 -7.72 1.81
C SER A 53 -11.75 -8.94 0.94
N TYR A 54 -10.47 -9.23 0.68
CA TYR A 54 -10.07 -10.40 -0.11
C TYR A 54 -10.54 -11.71 0.51
N LEU A 55 -10.43 -11.83 1.83
CA LEU A 55 -10.89 -13.02 2.55
C LEU A 55 -12.42 -13.16 2.50
N GLU A 56 -13.15 -12.06 2.65
CA GLU A 56 -14.62 -12.03 2.57
C GLU A 56 -15.13 -12.41 1.17
N ASP A 57 -14.43 -11.93 0.13
CA ASP A 57 -14.76 -12.19 -1.27
C ASP A 57 -14.24 -13.55 -1.77
N GLY A 58 -13.52 -14.31 -0.94
CA GLY A 58 -12.90 -15.59 -1.30
C GLY A 58 -11.80 -15.45 -2.37
N GLN A 59 -11.21 -14.27 -2.49
CA GLN A 59 -10.13 -13.97 -3.43
C GLN A 59 -8.76 -14.39 -2.87
N PRO A 60 -7.82 -14.81 -3.73
CA PRO A 60 -6.47 -15.11 -3.30
C PRO A 60 -5.75 -13.82 -2.89
N ILE A 61 -5.24 -13.79 -1.65
CA ILE A 61 -4.44 -12.66 -1.16
C ILE A 61 -3.12 -12.57 -1.97
N PRO A 62 -2.70 -11.36 -2.40
CA PRO A 62 -1.46 -11.20 -3.16
C PRO A 62 -0.22 -11.67 -2.39
N GLU A 63 0.76 -12.24 -3.09
CA GLU A 63 2.05 -12.55 -2.48
C GLU A 63 2.87 -11.28 -2.25
N PRO A 64 3.48 -11.08 -1.08
CA PRO A 64 4.31 -9.92 -0.85
C PRO A 64 5.57 -9.88 -1.70
N GLN A 65 5.90 -8.69 -2.21
CA GLN A 65 7.20 -8.35 -2.75
C GLN A 65 8.22 -8.28 -1.63
N ILE A 66 9.35 -8.93 -1.85
CA ILE A 66 10.47 -9.01 -0.91
C ILE A 66 11.75 -8.56 -1.61
N ILE A 67 12.73 -8.11 -0.84
CA ILE A 67 14.06 -7.78 -1.37
C ILE A 67 14.61 -8.99 -2.14
N GLY A 68 14.96 -8.79 -3.41
CA GLY A 68 15.42 -9.83 -4.33
C GLY A 68 14.41 -10.23 -5.41
N LYS A 69 13.13 -9.88 -5.26
CA LYS A 69 12.16 -9.75 -6.37
C LYS A 69 12.22 -8.29 -6.85
N SER A 70 12.31 -8.06 -8.16
CA SER A 70 12.39 -6.70 -8.72
C SER A 70 11.17 -5.88 -8.32
N LEU A 71 11.39 -4.69 -7.75
CA LEU A 71 10.38 -3.67 -7.58
C LEU A 71 10.04 -3.10 -8.96
N THR A 72 8.87 -3.43 -9.51
CA THR A 72 8.30 -2.66 -10.62
C THR A 72 7.58 -1.46 -10.02
N ALA A 73 8.32 -0.39 -9.75
CA ALA A 73 7.70 0.91 -9.52
C ALA A 73 7.23 1.45 -10.87
N ALA A 74 5.92 1.66 -11.00
CA ALA A 74 5.32 2.35 -12.14
C ALA A 74 5.49 3.87 -12.00
#